data_AF-A0A520YPI0-F1
#
_entry.id   AF-A0A520YPI0-F1
#
_cell.length_a   1.000
_cell.length_b   1.000
_cell.length_c   1.000
_cell.angle_alpha   90.00
_cell.angle_beta   90.00
_cell.angle_gamma   90.00
#
_symmetry.space_group_name_H-M   'P 1'
#
loop_
_entity.id
_entity.type
_entity.pdbx_description
1 polymer ?
#
loop_
_entity_poly.entity_id
_entity_poly.type
_entity_poly.pdbx_seq_one_letter_code
_entity_poly.pdbx_strand_id
1 'polypeptide(L)'
;MSLSDELKRIFDSDRALRMAEHGLLRHKDAVELVALLERETEHALTMEDRTEGTMRLERLADLCAQVPGPRMTDALIAILNDPEPRVRVAAGEALRDLGYERYAELARGIERSLDRKADGLAMSELPWVLAEIAEPSALALIRRFLDHPSADVVAAAIESLAQLRDPESIPDLERFIHDARVVTIEDFEDEDKTTLGDLAADALDIVR
;
A
#
# COMPACT_ATOMS: atom_id res chain seq x y z
N MET A 1 16.07 36.60 12.68
CA MET A 1 16.58 35.52 11.83
C MET A 1 16.11 35.83 10.42
N SER A 2 16.97 35.77 9.40
CA SER A 2 16.55 36.08 8.03
C SER A 2 15.90 34.88 7.36
N LEU A 3 15.08 35.11 6.31
CA LEU A 3 14.53 34.01 5.48
C LEU A 3 15.64 33.14 4.87
N SER A 4 16.80 33.73 4.55
CA SER A 4 17.98 32.99 4.08
C SER A 4 18.52 32.05 5.16
N ASP A 5 18.56 32.49 6.42
CA ASP A 5 18.99 31.66 7.55
C ASP A 5 18.00 30.52 7.83
N GLU A 6 16.71 30.71 7.55
CA GLU A 6 15.67 29.67 7.67
C GLU A 6 15.82 28.61 6.58
N LEU A 7 15.96 29.03 5.33
CA LEU A 7 16.18 28.11 4.21
C LEU A 7 17.48 27.30 4.39
N LYS A 8 18.55 27.95 4.86
CA LYS A 8 19.81 27.24 5.16
C LYS A 8 19.62 26.16 6.21
N ARG A 9 18.85 26.43 7.28
CA ARG A 9 18.55 25.43 8.32
C ARG A 9 17.78 24.24 7.75
N ILE A 10 16.85 24.45 6.81
CA ILE A 10 16.16 23.34 6.13
C ILE A 10 17.17 22.46 5.39
N PHE A 11 18.09 23.03 4.61
CA PHE A 11 19.11 22.26 3.89
C PHE A 11 20.13 21.56 4.81
N ASP A 12 20.48 22.18 5.93
CA ASP A 12 21.36 21.58 6.92
C ASP A 12 20.67 20.38 7.62
N SER A 13 19.39 20.51 7.97
CA SER A 13 18.58 19.43 8.54
C SER A 13 18.39 18.27 7.56
N ASP A 14 18.12 18.56 6.29
CA ASP A 14 17.98 17.53 5.25
C ASP A 14 19.29 16.75 5.03
N ARG A 15 20.45 17.43 5.01
CA ARG A 15 21.75 16.75 4.98
C ARG A 15 21.96 15.86 6.20
N ALA A 16 21.62 16.36 7.40
CA ALA A 16 21.77 15.59 8.63
C ALA A 16 20.89 14.34 8.62
N LEU A 17 19.64 14.45 8.14
CA LEU A 17 18.72 13.33 7.97
C LEU A 17 19.30 12.26 7.03
N ARG A 18 19.73 12.65 5.82
CA ARG A 18 20.33 11.72 4.83
C ARG A 18 21.58 11.02 5.36
N MET A 19 22.42 11.73 6.11
CA MET A 19 23.60 11.11 6.74
C MET A 19 23.21 10.11 7.84
N ALA A 20 22.20 10.43 8.65
CA ALA A 20 21.72 9.55 9.70
C ALA A 20 21.08 8.28 9.13
N GLU A 21 20.25 8.42 8.09
CA GLU A 21 19.67 7.32 7.33
C GLU A 21 20.74 6.39 6.76
N HIS A 22 21.70 6.95 6.01
CA HIS A 22 22.80 6.17 5.45
C HIS A 22 23.61 5.45 6.53
N GLY A 23 23.77 6.07 7.71
CA GLY A 23 24.39 5.45 8.87
C GLY A 23 23.59 4.28 9.42
N LEU A 24 22.27 4.44 9.56
CA LEU A 24 21.35 3.41 10.05
C LEU A 24 21.29 2.21 9.10
N LEU A 25 21.10 2.44 7.81
CA LEU A 25 20.95 1.38 6.80
C LEU A 25 22.24 0.61 6.53
N ARG A 26 23.40 1.18 6.86
CA ARG A 26 24.70 0.50 6.79
C ARG A 26 25.09 -0.24 8.07
N HIS A 27 24.19 -0.32 9.05
CA HIS A 27 24.45 -1.08 10.26
C HIS A 27 24.71 -2.55 9.91
N LYS A 28 25.75 -3.15 10.50
CA LYS A 28 26.20 -4.50 10.13
C LYS A 28 25.24 -5.59 10.61
N ASP A 29 24.47 -5.31 11.65
CA ASP A 29 23.49 -6.23 12.21
C ASP A 29 22.12 -5.97 11.60
N ALA A 30 21.80 -6.73 10.55
CA ALA A 30 20.51 -6.66 9.88
C ALA A 30 19.37 -7.15 10.78
N VAL A 31 19.63 -8.08 11.71
CA VAL A 31 18.60 -8.61 12.61
C VAL A 31 18.19 -7.54 13.60
N GLU A 32 19.17 -6.84 14.17
CA GLU A 32 18.93 -5.69 15.06
C GLU A 32 18.21 -4.56 14.33
N LEU A 33 18.63 -4.21 13.11
CA LEU A 33 17.98 -3.17 12.31
C LEU A 33 16.50 -3.50 12.02
N VAL A 34 16.20 -4.71 11.56
CA VAL A 34 14.82 -5.15 11.29
C VAL A 34 14.00 -5.15 12.59
N ALA A 35 14.59 -5.58 13.71
CA ALA A 35 13.89 -5.57 15.01
C ALA A 35 13.61 -4.16 15.52
N LEU A 36 14.53 -3.22 15.29
CA LEU A 36 14.33 -1.81 15.59
C LEU A 36 13.19 -1.24 14.76
N LEU A 37 13.26 -1.37 13.43
CA LEU A 37 12.25 -0.78 12.53
C LEU A 37 10.85 -1.35 12.78
N GLU A 38 10.72 -2.67 12.98
CA GLU A 38 9.42 -3.27 13.33
C GLU A 38 8.85 -2.67 14.61
N ARG A 39 9.65 -2.61 15.68
CA ARG A 39 9.21 -2.07 16.98
C ARG A 39 8.83 -0.59 16.89
N GLU A 40 9.61 0.21 16.18
CA GLU A 40 9.31 1.65 16.04
C GLU A 40 8.06 1.87 15.17
N THR A 41 7.79 1.01 14.19
CA THR A 41 6.53 1.02 13.42
C THR A 41 5.34 0.68 14.32
N GLU A 42 5.40 -0.41 15.08
CA GLU A 42 4.34 -0.78 16.03
C GLU A 42 4.07 0.33 17.06
N HIS A 43 5.14 0.97 17.54
CA HIS A 43 5.02 2.11 18.44
C HIS A 43 4.34 3.30 17.75
N ALA A 44 4.83 3.72 16.58
CA ALA A 44 4.30 4.87 15.85
C ALA A 44 2.82 4.72 15.47
N LEU A 45 2.40 3.51 15.11
CA LEU A 45 0.99 3.18 14.82
C LEU A 45 0.05 3.43 16.01
N THR A 46 0.57 3.34 17.24
CA THR A 46 -0.22 3.44 18.48
C THR A 46 0.03 4.74 19.27
N MET A 47 0.77 5.69 18.71
CA MET A 47 1.07 6.96 19.38
C MET A 47 -0.16 7.84 19.56
N GLU A 48 -0.31 8.40 20.77
CA GLU A 48 -1.34 9.39 21.09
C GLU A 48 -1.10 10.73 20.37
N ASP A 49 0.17 11.16 20.31
CA ASP A 49 0.56 12.31 19.48
C ASP A 49 0.56 11.90 18.01
N ARG A 50 -0.60 12.08 17.36
CA ARG A 50 -0.78 11.74 15.96
C ARG A 50 0.07 12.60 15.01
N THR A 51 0.50 13.80 15.41
CA THR A 51 1.37 14.61 14.55
C THR A 51 2.76 13.97 14.46
N GLU A 52 3.32 13.60 15.61
CA GLU A 52 4.60 12.89 15.67
C GLU A 52 4.48 11.46 15.10
N GLY A 53 3.39 10.75 15.39
CA GLY A 53 3.12 9.41 14.86
C GLY A 53 3.09 9.39 13.35
N THR A 54 2.31 10.29 12.72
CA THR A 54 2.27 10.44 11.25
C THR A 54 3.65 10.74 10.67
N MET A 55 4.39 11.70 11.26
CA MET A 55 5.73 12.05 10.78
C MET A 55 6.69 10.85 10.83
N ARG A 56 6.61 10.03 11.89
CA ARG A 56 7.41 8.81 12.03
C ARG A 56 7.00 7.74 11.03
N LEU A 57 5.71 7.50 10.85
CA LEU A 57 5.20 6.48 9.94
C LEU A 57 5.58 6.79 8.49
N GLU A 58 5.46 8.05 8.05
CA GLU A 58 5.95 8.50 6.73
C GLU A 58 7.44 8.16 6.56
N ARG A 59 8.25 8.37 7.61
CA ARG A 59 9.68 8.06 7.55
C ARG A 59 10.00 6.57 7.64
N LEU A 60 9.25 5.82 8.45
CA LEU A 60 9.41 4.38 8.63
C LEU A 60 9.01 3.63 7.37
N ALA A 61 8.04 4.13 6.59
CA ALA A 61 7.70 3.56 5.29
C ALA A 61 8.92 3.54 4.35
N ASP A 62 9.57 4.69 4.16
CA ASP A 62 10.80 4.80 3.36
C ASP A 62 11.93 3.86 3.88
N LEU A 63 12.19 3.86 5.19
CA LEU A 63 13.22 2.99 5.76
C LEU A 63 12.92 1.50 5.61
N CYS A 64 11.65 1.09 5.77
CA CYS A 64 11.24 -0.31 5.62
C CYS A 64 11.37 -0.77 4.17
N ALA A 65 11.08 0.08 3.17
CA ALA A 65 11.26 -0.28 1.76
C ALA A 65 12.73 -0.56 1.40
N GLN A 66 13.67 0.11 2.06
CA GLN A 66 15.10 -0.04 1.81
C GLN A 66 15.73 -1.26 2.50
N VAL A 67 15.03 -1.90 3.44
CA VAL A 67 15.52 -3.08 4.17
C VAL A 67 14.81 -4.33 3.69
N PRO A 68 15.51 -5.31 3.08
CA PRO A 68 14.88 -6.54 2.65
C PRO A 68 14.42 -7.40 3.83
N GLY A 69 13.23 -7.98 3.72
CA GLY A 69 12.76 -9.04 4.59
C GLY A 69 11.25 -9.00 4.83
N PRO A 70 10.66 -10.17 5.14
CA PRO A 70 9.21 -10.30 5.30
C PRO A 70 8.64 -9.39 6.38
N ARG A 71 9.39 -9.09 7.44
CA ARG A 71 8.97 -8.18 8.53
C ARG A 71 8.85 -6.74 8.04
N MET A 72 9.66 -6.31 7.08
CA MET A 72 9.59 -4.95 6.53
C MET A 72 8.42 -4.83 5.56
N THR A 73 8.13 -5.86 4.76
CA THR A 73 6.90 -5.92 3.97
C THR A 73 5.65 -5.92 4.86
N ASP A 74 5.64 -6.73 5.92
CA ASP A 74 4.52 -6.78 6.88
C ASP A 74 4.34 -5.41 7.56
N ALA A 75 5.43 -4.72 7.92
CA ALA A 75 5.39 -3.36 8.47
C ALA A 75 4.82 -2.34 7.47
N LEU A 76 5.26 -2.35 6.21
CA LEU A 76 4.72 -1.48 5.16
C LEU A 76 3.21 -1.66 4.96
N ILE A 77 2.73 -2.91 4.95
CA ILE A 77 1.30 -3.21 4.84
C ILE A 77 0.55 -2.70 6.10
N ALA A 78 1.15 -2.78 7.28
CA ALA A 78 0.56 -2.21 8.49
C ALA A 78 0.47 -0.68 8.43
N ILE A 79 1.49 0.00 7.88
CA ILE A 79 1.48 1.46 7.68
C ILE A 79 0.43 1.86 6.63
N LEU A 80 0.27 1.07 5.55
CA LEU A 80 -0.78 1.25 4.54
C LEU A 80 -2.20 1.17 5.14
N ASN A 81 -2.34 0.59 6.32
CA ASN A 81 -3.63 0.48 7.01
C ASN A 81 -3.94 1.68 7.94
N ASP A 82 -3.05 2.68 8.01
CA ASP A 82 -3.25 3.84 8.88
C ASP A 82 -4.42 4.73 8.39
N PRO A 83 -5.25 5.28 9.30
CA PRO A 83 -6.36 6.15 8.90
C PRO A 83 -5.91 7.47 8.26
N GLU A 84 -4.68 7.95 8.49
CA GLU A 84 -4.17 9.19 7.92
C GLU A 84 -3.81 9.01 6.43
N PRO A 85 -4.47 9.72 5.49
CA PRO A 85 -4.22 9.56 4.06
C PRO A 85 -2.76 9.75 3.65
N ARG A 86 -2.05 10.72 4.27
CA ARG A 86 -0.64 10.95 3.96
C ARG A 86 0.26 9.76 4.31
N VAL A 87 -0.05 9.04 5.38
CA VAL A 87 0.69 7.84 5.80
C VAL A 87 0.48 6.71 4.80
N ARG A 88 -0.76 6.53 4.33
CA ARG A 88 -1.08 5.54 3.31
C ARG A 88 -0.38 5.83 1.98
N VAL A 89 -0.37 7.10 1.53
CA VAL A 89 0.36 7.52 0.34
C VAL A 89 1.84 7.15 0.44
N ALA A 90 2.49 7.46 1.57
CA ALA A 90 3.90 7.12 1.79
C ALA A 90 4.15 5.61 1.79
N ALA A 91 3.26 4.81 2.41
CA ALA A 91 3.36 3.36 2.39
C ALA A 91 3.10 2.75 1.01
N GLY A 92 2.14 3.29 0.25
CA GLY A 92 1.84 2.87 -1.11
C GLY A 92 3.01 3.16 -2.07
N GLU A 93 3.62 4.35 -1.98
CA GLU A 93 4.89 4.67 -2.67
C GLU A 93 5.99 3.68 -2.32
N ALA A 94 6.24 3.46 -1.04
CA ALA A 94 7.24 2.52 -0.54
C ALA A 94 7.00 1.07 -1.00
N LEU A 95 5.75 0.60 -1.02
CA LEU A 95 5.38 -0.73 -1.53
C LEU A 95 5.54 -0.85 -3.04
N ARG A 96 5.27 0.21 -3.81
CA ARG A 96 5.52 0.25 -5.25
C ARG A 96 7.01 0.18 -5.56
N ASP A 97 7.83 0.97 -4.87
CA ASP A 97 9.29 0.93 -5.00
C ASP A 97 9.84 -0.46 -4.66
N LEU A 98 9.38 -1.05 -3.54
CA LEU A 98 9.68 -2.44 -3.18
C LEU A 98 9.24 -3.41 -4.30
N GLY A 99 8.06 -3.20 -4.88
CA GLY A 99 7.51 -4.02 -5.95
C GLY A 99 8.33 -3.97 -7.23
N TYR A 100 8.75 -2.78 -7.67
CA TYR A 100 9.58 -2.60 -8.85
C TYR A 100 10.96 -3.26 -8.72
N GLU A 101 11.54 -3.28 -7.51
CA GLU A 101 12.84 -3.90 -7.29
C GLU A 101 12.76 -5.39 -6.93
N ARG A 102 11.75 -5.77 -6.14
CA ARG A 102 11.65 -7.05 -5.43
C ARG A 102 10.20 -7.54 -5.36
N TYR A 103 9.52 -7.57 -6.50
CA TYR A 103 8.11 -8.01 -6.60
C TYR A 103 7.80 -9.31 -5.84
N ALA A 104 8.66 -10.34 -5.95
CA ALA A 104 8.44 -11.61 -5.26
C ALA A 104 8.43 -11.49 -3.73
N GLU A 105 9.09 -10.47 -3.16
CA GLU A 105 9.04 -10.16 -1.73
C GLU A 105 7.70 -9.53 -1.36
N LEU A 106 7.29 -8.50 -2.11
CA LEU A 106 5.98 -7.84 -1.97
C LEU A 106 4.83 -8.86 -2.07
N ALA A 107 4.81 -9.66 -3.14
CA ALA A 107 3.79 -10.65 -3.39
C ALA A 107 3.63 -11.62 -2.20
N ARG A 108 4.74 -12.12 -1.65
CA ARG A 108 4.70 -12.99 -0.46
C ARG A 108 4.15 -12.28 0.77
N GLY A 109 4.39 -10.97 0.92
CA GLY A 109 3.79 -10.17 2.00
C GLY A 109 2.28 -10.09 1.87
N ILE A 110 1.80 -9.78 0.67
CA ILE A 110 0.38 -9.71 0.37
C ILE A 110 -0.30 -11.08 0.55
N GLU A 111 0.33 -12.16 0.07
CA GLU A 111 -0.15 -13.52 0.29
C GLU A 111 -0.30 -13.85 1.77
N ARG A 112 0.69 -13.49 2.61
CA ARG A 112 0.61 -13.68 4.06
C ARG A 112 -0.57 -12.91 4.67
N SER A 113 -0.82 -11.68 4.23
CA SER A 113 -1.94 -10.87 4.72
C SER A 113 -3.29 -11.49 4.36
N LEU A 114 -3.44 -11.95 3.11
CA LEU A 114 -4.62 -12.68 2.65
C LEU A 114 -4.83 -14.00 3.42
N ASP A 115 -3.77 -14.77 3.63
CA ASP A 115 -3.81 -16.05 4.37
C ASP A 115 -4.22 -15.85 5.83
N ARG A 116 -3.79 -14.75 6.45
CA ARG A 116 -4.18 -14.33 7.80
C ARG A 116 -5.58 -13.70 7.86
N LYS A 117 -6.25 -13.54 6.71
CA LYS A 117 -7.55 -12.85 6.59
C LYS A 117 -7.50 -11.44 7.17
N ALA A 118 -6.41 -10.72 6.86
CA ALA A 118 -6.31 -9.30 7.18
C ALA A 118 -7.46 -8.52 6.53
N ASP A 119 -7.81 -7.38 7.14
CA ASP A 119 -8.88 -6.49 6.70
C ASP A 119 -8.44 -5.03 6.97
N GLY A 120 -9.20 -4.07 6.47
CA GLY A 120 -8.92 -2.64 6.59
C GLY A 120 -8.46 -2.00 5.29
N LEU A 121 -8.11 -0.71 5.38
CA LEU A 121 -7.76 0.15 4.24
C LEU A 121 -6.64 -0.44 3.38
N ALA A 122 -5.63 -1.07 4.00
CA ALA A 122 -4.54 -1.69 3.27
C ALA A 122 -5.04 -2.74 2.26
N MET A 123 -6.05 -3.53 2.61
CA MET A 123 -6.55 -4.59 1.73
C MET A 123 -7.26 -4.02 0.50
N SER A 124 -7.81 -2.81 0.57
CA SER A 124 -8.40 -2.11 -0.58
C SER A 124 -7.33 -1.39 -1.43
N GLU A 125 -6.18 -1.03 -0.86
CA GLU A 125 -5.11 -0.35 -1.60
C GLU A 125 -4.13 -1.32 -2.30
N LEU A 126 -3.92 -2.52 -1.76
CA LEU A 126 -2.97 -3.48 -2.32
C LEU A 126 -3.28 -3.94 -3.76
N PRO A 127 -4.55 -4.14 -4.20
CA PRO A 127 -4.86 -4.40 -5.61
C PRO A 127 -4.34 -3.31 -6.55
N TRP A 128 -4.50 -2.03 -6.18
CA TRP A 128 -4.02 -0.89 -6.95
C TRP A 128 -2.50 -0.86 -7.03
N VAL A 129 -1.81 -1.09 -5.90
CA VAL A 129 -0.34 -1.23 -5.87
C VAL A 129 0.11 -2.31 -6.87
N LEU A 130 -0.54 -3.47 -6.88
CA LEU A 130 -0.24 -4.56 -7.81
C LEU A 130 -0.51 -4.18 -9.28
N ALA A 131 -1.62 -3.48 -9.55
CA ALA A 131 -1.99 -3.03 -10.88
C ALA A 131 -1.02 -1.98 -11.45
N GLU A 132 -0.54 -1.07 -10.60
CA GLU A 132 0.45 -0.07 -11.01
C GLU A 132 1.83 -0.67 -11.29
N ILE A 133 2.26 -1.64 -10.48
CA ILE A 133 3.50 -2.37 -10.73
C ILE A 133 3.41 -3.16 -12.04
N ALA A 134 2.22 -3.69 -12.37
CA ALA A 134 1.90 -4.39 -13.61
C ALA A 134 2.79 -5.61 -13.91
N GLU A 135 3.30 -6.27 -12.87
CA GLU A 135 3.99 -7.55 -13.01
C GLU A 135 3.01 -8.62 -13.50
N PRO A 136 3.29 -9.39 -14.57
CA PRO A 136 2.33 -10.35 -15.13
C PRO A 136 1.81 -11.37 -14.12
N SER A 137 2.66 -11.74 -13.15
CA SER A 137 2.29 -12.67 -12.07
C SER A 137 1.36 -12.07 -11.01
N ALA A 138 1.10 -10.76 -11.04
CA ALA A 138 0.17 -10.07 -10.14
C ALA A 138 -1.28 -10.42 -10.40
N LEU A 139 -1.67 -10.76 -11.63
CA LEU A 139 -3.06 -11.10 -11.97
C LEU A 139 -3.62 -12.23 -11.10
N ALA A 140 -2.84 -13.29 -10.89
CA ALA A 140 -3.23 -14.40 -10.03
C ALA A 140 -3.42 -13.96 -8.56
N LEU A 141 -2.62 -13.00 -8.10
CA LEU A 141 -2.69 -12.47 -6.75
C LEU A 141 -3.86 -11.50 -6.59
N ILE A 142 -4.11 -10.61 -7.56
CA ILE A 142 -5.26 -9.69 -7.59
C ILE A 142 -6.57 -10.51 -7.55
N ARG A 143 -6.69 -11.59 -8.32
CA ARG A 143 -7.87 -12.47 -8.29
C ARG A 143 -8.19 -13.03 -6.89
N ARG A 144 -7.20 -13.21 -6.02
CA ARG A 144 -7.45 -13.67 -4.63
C ARG A 144 -8.22 -12.64 -3.80
N PHE A 145 -8.13 -11.35 -4.12
CA PHE A 145 -8.88 -10.30 -3.43
C PHE A 145 -10.37 -10.32 -3.78
N LEU A 146 -10.78 -10.92 -4.90
CA LEU A 146 -12.19 -11.09 -5.26
C LEU A 146 -12.96 -11.98 -4.28
N ASP A 147 -12.27 -12.83 -3.52
CA ASP A 147 -12.88 -13.69 -2.49
C ASP A 147 -12.89 -13.02 -1.10
N HIS A 148 -12.49 -11.75 -1.00
CA HIS A 148 -12.49 -11.01 0.26
C HIS A 148 -13.91 -10.66 0.73
N PRO A 149 -14.22 -10.70 2.04
CA PRO A 149 -15.57 -10.39 2.55
C PRO A 149 -15.98 -8.93 2.39
N SER A 150 -15.03 -7.99 2.45
CA SER A 150 -15.29 -6.56 2.26
C SER A 150 -15.61 -6.23 0.80
N ALA A 151 -16.69 -5.48 0.57
CA ALA A 151 -17.08 -5.05 -0.77
C ALA A 151 -16.05 -4.07 -1.38
N ASP A 152 -15.47 -3.19 -0.58
CA ASP A 152 -14.48 -2.21 -1.06
C ASP A 152 -13.19 -2.88 -1.56
N VAL A 153 -12.79 -3.98 -0.91
CA VAL A 153 -11.62 -4.77 -1.34
C VAL A 153 -11.91 -5.50 -2.65
N VAL A 154 -13.14 -6.02 -2.80
CA VAL A 154 -13.57 -6.66 -4.05
C VAL A 154 -13.66 -5.63 -5.18
N ALA A 155 -14.16 -4.41 -4.91
CA ALA A 155 -14.20 -3.32 -5.87
C ALA A 155 -12.80 -2.97 -6.39
N ALA A 156 -11.85 -2.74 -5.48
CA ALA A 156 -10.47 -2.46 -5.84
C ALA A 156 -9.85 -3.56 -6.72
N ALA A 157 -10.16 -4.84 -6.45
CA ALA A 157 -9.71 -5.96 -7.26
C ALA A 157 -10.34 -5.97 -8.66
N ILE A 158 -11.64 -5.70 -8.78
CA ILE A 158 -12.34 -5.58 -10.06
C ILE A 158 -11.73 -4.46 -10.91
N GLU A 159 -11.54 -3.28 -10.33
CA GLU A 159 -10.97 -2.12 -11.03
C GLU A 159 -9.52 -2.36 -11.45
N SER A 160 -8.72 -2.98 -10.57
CA SER A 160 -7.35 -3.36 -10.87
C SER A 160 -7.24 -4.33 -12.06
N LEU A 161 -8.14 -5.32 -12.15
CA LEU A 161 -8.20 -6.24 -13.28
C LEU A 161 -8.61 -5.53 -14.58
N ALA A 162 -9.58 -4.59 -14.49
CA ALA A 162 -10.00 -3.77 -15.61
C ALA A 162 -8.86 -2.86 -16.12
N GLN A 163 -8.13 -2.21 -15.20
CA GLN A 163 -6.96 -1.37 -15.50
C GLN A 163 -5.87 -2.16 -16.24
N LEU A 164 -5.59 -3.38 -15.79
CA LEU A 164 -4.62 -4.27 -16.43
C LEU A 164 -5.13 -4.88 -17.74
N ARG A 165 -6.41 -4.69 -18.09
CA ARG A 165 -7.06 -5.20 -19.31
C ARG A 165 -6.86 -6.70 -19.49
N ASP A 166 -7.00 -7.47 -18.41
CA ASP A 166 -6.80 -8.91 -18.45
C ASP A 166 -8.04 -9.64 -18.99
N PRO A 167 -8.03 -10.17 -20.22
CA PRO A 167 -9.20 -10.87 -20.76
C PRO A 167 -9.47 -12.19 -20.05
N GLU A 168 -8.49 -12.78 -19.36
CA GLU A 168 -8.69 -14.00 -18.58
C GLU A 168 -9.51 -13.75 -17.29
N SER A 169 -9.69 -12.48 -16.90
CA SER A 169 -10.53 -12.10 -15.76
C SER A 169 -12.03 -12.12 -16.04
N ILE A 170 -12.46 -12.28 -17.30
CA ILE A 170 -13.89 -12.24 -17.68
C ILE A 170 -14.76 -13.18 -16.82
N PRO A 171 -14.42 -14.47 -16.63
CA PRO A 171 -15.24 -15.36 -15.80
C PRO A 171 -15.27 -14.95 -14.32
N ASP A 172 -14.22 -14.30 -13.84
CA ASP A 172 -14.16 -13.79 -12.47
C ASP A 172 -15.06 -12.57 -12.29
N LEU A 173 -15.05 -11.64 -13.25
CA LEU A 173 -15.90 -10.44 -13.25
C LEU A 173 -17.39 -10.79 -13.41
N GLU A 174 -17.72 -11.77 -14.25
CA GLU A 174 -19.10 -12.24 -14.45
C GLU A 174 -19.78 -12.75 -13.16
N ARG A 175 -19.01 -13.13 -12.13
CA ARG A 175 -19.56 -13.53 -10.82
C ARG A 175 -20.26 -12.38 -10.09
N PHE A 176 -19.90 -11.13 -10.40
CA PHE A 176 -20.31 -9.96 -9.64
C PHE A 176 -21.42 -9.14 -10.29
N ILE A 177 -21.80 -9.39 -11.56
CA ILE A 177 -22.78 -8.60 -12.32
C ILE A 177 -24.18 -8.45 -11.69
N HIS A 178 -24.49 -9.25 -10.65
CA HIS A 178 -25.74 -9.19 -9.90
C HIS A 178 -25.51 -8.93 -8.39
N ASP A 179 -24.29 -8.54 -8.03
CA ASP A 179 -23.91 -8.23 -6.66
C ASP A 179 -24.36 -6.80 -6.31
N ALA A 180 -25.38 -6.74 -5.45
CA ALA A 180 -26.01 -5.48 -5.03
C ALA A 180 -25.30 -4.79 -3.85
N ARG A 181 -24.12 -5.28 -3.42
CA ARG A 181 -23.33 -4.59 -2.40
C ARG A 181 -22.90 -3.23 -2.96
N VAL A 182 -23.20 -2.17 -2.21
CA VAL A 182 -22.85 -0.80 -2.57
C VAL A 182 -21.43 -0.51 -2.11
N VAL A 183 -20.66 0.13 -2.98
CA VAL A 183 -19.32 0.63 -2.71
C VAL A 183 -19.26 2.11 -3.06
N THR A 184 -18.38 2.84 -2.39
CA THR A 184 -18.09 4.23 -2.70
C THR A 184 -16.84 4.28 -3.57
N ILE A 185 -16.93 4.96 -4.71
CA ILE A 185 -15.77 5.27 -5.54
C ILE A 185 -15.37 6.71 -5.20
N GLU A 186 -14.15 6.88 -4.69
CA GLU A 186 -13.60 8.21 -4.43
C GLU A 186 -13.07 8.79 -5.75
N ASP A 187 -13.91 9.58 -6.43
CA ASP A 187 -13.44 10.45 -7.52
C ASP A 187 -13.15 11.85 -6.94
N PHE A 188 -12.14 12.54 -7.50
CA PHE A 188 -11.45 13.72 -6.94
C PHE A 188 -12.33 14.88 -6.41
N GLU A 189 -13.64 14.89 -6.67
CA GLU A 189 -14.57 15.95 -6.25
C GLU A 189 -15.91 15.45 -5.67
N ASP A 190 -16.29 14.16 -5.84
CA ASP A 190 -17.59 13.62 -5.42
C ASP A 190 -17.48 12.15 -4.93
N GLU A 191 -18.20 11.80 -3.86
CA GLU A 191 -18.41 10.40 -3.44
C GLU A 191 -19.56 9.80 -4.24
N ASP A 192 -19.23 9.12 -5.34
CA ASP A 192 -20.22 8.39 -6.13
C ASP A 192 -20.42 6.98 -5.58
N LYS A 193 -21.70 6.60 -5.45
CA LYS A 193 -22.08 5.26 -5.00
C LYS A 193 -22.45 4.41 -6.20
N THR A 194 -21.84 3.25 -6.29
CA THR A 194 -22.17 2.23 -7.28
C THR A 194 -22.39 0.88 -6.61
N THR A 195 -22.83 -0.12 -7.38
CA THR A 195 -22.84 -1.51 -6.92
C THR A 195 -21.65 -2.27 -7.47
N LEU A 196 -21.24 -3.34 -6.80
CA LEU A 196 -20.25 -4.27 -7.38
C LEU A 196 -20.70 -4.84 -8.73
N GLY A 197 -22.02 -4.99 -8.94
CA GLY A 197 -22.57 -5.42 -10.22
C GLY A 197 -22.38 -4.42 -11.35
N ASP A 198 -22.64 -3.14 -11.08
CA ASP A 198 -22.40 -2.08 -12.05
C ASP A 198 -20.90 -1.95 -12.35
N LEU A 199 -20.06 -1.97 -11.30
CA LEU A 199 -18.60 -1.94 -11.44
C LEU A 199 -18.05 -3.11 -12.27
N ALA A 200 -18.57 -4.32 -12.03
CA ALA A 200 -18.19 -5.50 -12.81
C ALA A 200 -18.65 -5.43 -14.27
N ALA A 201 -19.82 -4.83 -14.53
CA ALA A 201 -20.30 -4.62 -15.89
C ALA A 201 -19.38 -3.64 -16.65
N ASP A 202 -19.01 -2.52 -16.02
CA ASP A 202 -18.08 -1.55 -16.59
C ASP A 202 -16.69 -2.17 -16.84
N ALA A 203 -16.19 -2.94 -15.88
CA ALA A 203 -14.94 -3.68 -16.03
C ALA A 203 -14.98 -4.68 -17.21
N LEU A 204 -16.10 -5.40 -17.38
CA LEU A 204 -16.29 -6.31 -18.52
C LEU A 204 -16.25 -5.59 -19.87
N ASP A 205 -16.76 -4.37 -19.95
CA ASP A 205 -16.72 -3.57 -21.18
C ASP A 205 -15.30 -3.05 -21.48
N ILE A 206 -14.44 -2.91 -20.48
CA ILE A 206 -13.03 -2.50 -20.64
C ILE A 206 -12.14 -3.65 -21.13
N VAL A 207 -12.38 -4.89 -20.66
CA VAL A 207 -11.52 -6.06 -20.92
C VAL A 207 -11.88 -6.84 -22.20
N ARG A 208 -13.06 -6.59 -22.78
CA ARG A 208 -13.53 -7.21 -24.04
C ARG A 208 -12.96 -6.54 -25.28
#